data_AF-A0A0G1TPG3-F1
#
_entry.id   AF-A0A0G1TPG3-F1
#
_cell.length_a   1.000
_cell.length_b   1.000
_cell.length_c   1.000
_cell.angle_alpha   90.00
_cell.angle_beta   90.00
_cell.angle_gamma   90.00
#
_symmetry.space_group_name_H-M   'P 1'
#
loop_
_entity.id
_entity.type
_entity.pdbx_description
1 polymer ?
#
loop_
_entity_poly.entity_id
_entity_poly.type
_entity_poly.pdbx_seq_one_letter_code
_entity_poly.pdbx_strand_id
1 'polypeptide(L)'
;MDGRKKVAIVIDSSGSEAIRVALESNDGEQHELKKPVSQGNAQEVLPMIEELFKEHGLTIDAVTAIQVNTGPGSYTGLRVGIAIANMLGVLLGVPINDLPVGQIVIPQYEGDRYPS
;
A
#
# COMPACT_ATOMS: atom_id res chain seq x y z
N MET A 1 -20.42 17.55 8.95
CA MET A 1 -19.42 16.46 9.06
C MET A 1 -19.81 15.45 8.00
N ASP A 2 -18.98 15.30 6.97
CA ASP A 2 -19.24 14.38 5.87
C ASP A 2 -19.16 12.95 6.43
N GLY A 3 -20.29 12.27 6.55
CA GLY A 3 -20.41 10.94 7.17
C GLY A 3 -19.80 9.81 6.34
N ARG A 4 -18.83 10.13 5.46
CA ARG A 4 -18.14 9.16 4.62
C ARG A 4 -17.07 8.44 5.42
N LYS A 5 -17.06 7.11 5.32
CA LYS A 5 -16.03 6.25 5.92
C LYS A 5 -14.67 6.69 5.40
N LYS A 6 -13.74 6.96 6.31
CA LYS A 6 -12.35 7.30 6.01
C LYS A 6 -11.47 6.08 6.21
N VAL A 7 -10.54 5.86 5.29
CA VAL A 7 -9.67 4.67 5.29
C VAL A 7 -8.21 5.04 5.00
N ALA A 8 -7.30 4.22 5.49
CA ALA A 8 -5.93 4.11 5.03
C ALA A 8 -5.79 2.89 4.11
N ILE A 9 -5.00 3.02 3.04
CA ILE A 9 -4.59 1.88 2.22
C ILE A 9 -3.31 1.30 2.81
N VAL A 10 -3.29 0.01 3.11
CA VAL A 10 -2.11 -0.70 3.63
C VAL A 10 -1.58 -1.64 2.55
N ILE A 11 -0.30 -1.57 2.23
CA ILE A 11 0.36 -2.38 1.19
C ILE A 11 1.51 -3.16 1.81
N ASP A 12 1.45 -4.49 1.75
CA ASP A 12 2.57 -5.37 2.07
C ASP A 12 2.88 -6.32 0.91
N SER A 13 3.91 -5.96 0.16
CA SER A 13 4.50 -6.77 -0.90
C SER A 13 5.89 -7.31 -0.53
N SER A 14 6.27 -7.27 0.76
CA SER A 14 7.58 -7.72 1.23
C SER A 14 7.71 -9.25 1.19
N GLY A 15 6.59 -9.98 1.27
CA GLY A 15 6.55 -11.44 1.28
C GLY A 15 6.94 -12.08 -0.06
N SER A 16 7.67 -13.19 0.00
CA SER A 16 8.02 -14.00 -1.18
C SER A 16 6.87 -14.87 -1.69
N GLU A 17 5.88 -15.16 -0.85
CA GLU A 17 4.78 -16.10 -1.17
C GLU A 17 3.48 -15.40 -1.54
N ALA A 18 3.23 -14.21 -0.98
CA ALA A 18 1.97 -13.50 -1.16
C ALA A 18 2.13 -11.98 -0.98
N ILE A 19 1.30 -11.26 -1.72
CA ILE A 19 1.07 -9.82 -1.60
C ILE A 19 -0.22 -9.63 -0.79
N ARG A 20 -0.21 -8.63 0.09
CA ARG A 20 -1.37 -8.21 0.87
C ARG A 20 -1.67 -6.75 0.61
N VAL A 21 -2.95 -6.44 0.49
CA VAL A 21 -3.48 -5.09 0.46
C VAL A 21 -4.66 -5.06 1.42
N ALA A 22 -4.74 -4.01 2.24
CA ALA A 22 -5.88 -3.82 3.13
C ALA A 22 -6.41 -2.39 3.11
N LEU A 23 -7.67 -2.23 3.49
CA LEU A 23 -8.27 -0.97 3.88
C LEU A 23 -8.49 -0.98 5.39
N GLU A 24 -7.96 0.02 6.08
CA GLU A 24 -8.12 0.18 7.53
C GLU A 24 -8.89 1.47 7.81
N SER A 25 -10.04 1.38 8.47
CA SER A 25 -10.81 2.57 8.86
C SER A 25 -10.44 3.08 10.24
N ASN A 26 -10.74 4.35 10.47
CA ASN A 26 -10.42 5.04 11.73
C ASN A 26 -11.13 4.46 12.97
N ASP A 27 -12.15 3.63 12.79
CA ASP A 27 -12.86 2.90 13.84
C ASP A 27 -12.28 1.50 14.13
N GLY A 28 -11.19 1.13 13.44
CA GLY A 28 -10.48 -0.13 13.64
C GLY A 28 -10.98 -1.31 12.80
N GLU A 29 -11.95 -1.09 11.89
CA GLU A 29 -12.34 -2.13 10.93
C GLU A 29 -11.28 -2.26 9.82
N GLN A 30 -10.94 -3.51 9.47
CA GLN A 30 -9.94 -3.82 8.47
C GLN A 30 -10.48 -4.84 7.47
N HIS A 31 -10.25 -4.60 6.18
CA HIS A 31 -10.56 -5.53 5.10
C HIS A 31 -9.28 -5.80 4.31
N GLU A 32 -8.85 -7.07 4.25
CA GLU A 32 -7.62 -7.48 3.58
C GLU A 32 -7.91 -8.40 2.39
N LEU A 33 -7.19 -8.18 1.29
CA LEU A 33 -6.98 -9.17 0.24
C LEU A 33 -5.54 -9.69 0.31
N LYS A 34 -5.41 -11.01 0.12
CA LYS A 34 -4.12 -11.70 0.02
C LYS A 34 -4.10 -12.53 -1.26
N LYS A 35 -3.12 -12.27 -2.13
CA LYS A 35 -2.93 -13.02 -3.39
C LYS A 35 -1.53 -13.66 -3.44
N PRO A 36 -1.39 -14.89 -3.96
CA PRO A 36 -0.09 -15.51 -4.17
C PRO A 36 0.80 -14.69 -5.11
N VAL A 37 2.11 -14.71 -4.87
CA VAL A 37 3.12 -14.16 -5.77
C VAL A 37 3.18 -15.04 -7.04
N SER A 38 2.48 -14.63 -8.09
CA SER A 38 2.63 -15.16 -9.45
C SER A 38 3.61 -14.26 -10.24
N GLN A 39 4.05 -14.63 -11.45
CA GLN A 39 5.14 -13.95 -12.19
C GLN A 39 4.89 -12.47 -12.62
N GLY A 40 4.05 -11.72 -11.92
CA GLY A 40 3.73 -10.32 -12.19
C GLY A 40 3.36 -9.48 -10.96
N ASN A 41 4.06 -9.63 -9.82
CA ASN A 41 3.77 -8.99 -8.52
C ASN A 41 3.26 -7.52 -8.54
N ALA A 42 3.73 -6.68 -9.46
CA ALA A 42 3.28 -5.29 -9.56
C ALA A 42 1.88 -5.12 -10.13
N GLN A 43 1.44 -6.06 -10.97
CA GLN A 43 0.18 -5.97 -11.68
C GLN A 43 -1.02 -6.22 -10.78
N GLU A 44 -0.83 -6.87 -9.60
CA GLU A 44 -1.95 -7.26 -8.73
C GLU A 44 -2.31 -6.22 -7.66
N VAL A 45 -1.37 -5.37 -7.22
CA VAL A 45 -1.62 -4.43 -6.11
C VAL A 45 -2.75 -3.44 -6.45
N LEU A 46 -2.70 -2.81 -7.62
CA LEU A 46 -3.73 -1.84 -8.03
C LEU A 46 -5.11 -2.51 -8.22
N PRO A 47 -5.24 -3.67 -8.91
CA PRO A 47 -6.48 -4.43 -8.93
C PRO A 47 -7.00 -4.84 -7.56
N MET A 48 -6.13 -5.22 -6.61
CA MET A 48 -6.55 -5.54 -5.23
C MET A 48 -7.13 -4.32 -4.51
N ILE A 49 -6.54 -3.13 -4.71
CA ILE A 49 -7.10 -1.88 -4.18
C ILE A 49 -8.47 -1.61 -4.82
N GLU A 50 -8.58 -1.71 -6.15
CA GLU A 50 -9.85 -1.49 -6.86
C GLU A 50 -10.95 -2.47 -6.41
N GLU A 51 -10.61 -3.75 -6.23
CA GLU A 51 -11.48 -4.81 -5.73
C GLU A 51 -12.01 -4.47 -4.33
N LEU A 52 -11.13 -4.12 -3.39
CA LEU A 52 -11.51 -3.70 -2.05
C LEU A 52 -12.43 -2.48 -2.05
N PHE A 53 -12.13 -1.47 -2.88
CA PHE A 53 -12.97 -0.27 -2.97
C PHE A 53 -14.37 -0.59 -3.49
N LYS A 54 -14.44 -1.41 -4.55
CA LYS A 54 -15.70 -1.83 -5.16
C LYS A 54 -16.56 -2.64 -4.20
N GLU A 55 -15.96 -3.60 -3.48
CA GLU A 55 -16.66 -4.45 -2.51
C GLU A 55 -17.26 -3.65 -1.35
N HIS A 56 -16.59 -2.56 -0.93
CA HIS A 56 -16.98 -1.76 0.22
C HIS A 56 -17.68 -0.45 -0.15
N GLY A 57 -17.97 -0.24 -1.44
CA GLY A 57 -18.63 0.97 -1.93
C GLY A 57 -17.84 2.26 -1.65
N LEU A 58 -16.51 2.17 -1.60
CA LEU A 58 -15.62 3.28 -1.31
C LEU A 58 -15.14 3.95 -2.60
N THR A 59 -14.87 5.23 -2.48
CA THR A 59 -14.31 6.07 -3.54
C THR A 59 -12.98 6.66 -3.06
N ILE A 60 -12.17 7.16 -3.98
CA ILE A 60 -10.82 7.62 -3.69
C ILE A 60 -10.76 8.76 -2.64
N ASP A 61 -11.83 9.55 -2.52
CA ASP A 61 -11.99 10.60 -1.50
C ASP A 61 -12.16 10.07 -0.06
N ALA A 62 -12.35 8.76 0.11
CA ALA A 62 -12.30 8.08 1.40
C ALA A 62 -10.86 7.92 1.92
N VAL A 63 -9.85 7.94 1.04
CA VAL A 63 -8.46 7.73 1.44
C VAL A 63 -7.93 8.91 2.23
N THR A 64 -7.29 8.62 3.36
CA THR A 64 -6.70 9.62 4.25
C THR A 64 -5.22 9.43 4.49
N ALA A 65 -4.70 8.22 4.25
CA ALA A 65 -3.30 7.88 4.40
C ALA A 65 -2.97 6.62 3.59
N ILE A 66 -1.68 6.39 3.39
CA ILE A 66 -1.15 5.14 2.85
C ILE A 66 -0.11 4.60 3.82
N GLN A 67 -0.15 3.31 4.06
CA GLN A 67 0.84 2.58 4.82
C GLN A 67 1.47 1.54 3.90
N VAL A 68 2.80 1.43 3.94
CA VAL A 68 3.54 0.46 3.13
C VAL A 68 4.66 -0.16 3.94
N ASN A 69 4.76 -1.49 3.87
CA ASN A 69 5.87 -2.20 4.47
C ASN A 69 7.17 -1.84 3.76
N THR A 70 8.14 -1.28 4.51
CA THR A 70 9.43 -0.82 3.96
C THR A 70 10.51 -1.89 3.99
N GLY A 71 10.26 -3.03 4.64
CA GLY A 71 11.20 -4.14 4.76
C GLY A 71 11.66 -4.41 6.19
N PRO A 72 12.59 -5.36 6.38
CA PRO A 72 13.26 -6.14 5.33
C PRO A 72 12.32 -7.10 4.58
N GLY A 73 12.69 -7.52 3.36
CA GLY A 73 11.85 -8.40 2.53
C GLY A 73 12.33 -8.57 1.08
N SER A 74 11.48 -9.15 0.24
CA SER A 74 11.74 -9.39 -1.19
C SER A 74 12.11 -8.10 -1.91
N TYR A 75 13.30 -8.04 -2.50
CA TYR A 75 13.80 -6.85 -3.21
C TYR A 75 12.83 -6.32 -4.26
N THR A 76 12.32 -7.21 -5.12
CA THR A 76 11.33 -6.86 -6.15
C THR A 76 10.01 -6.45 -5.51
N GLY A 77 9.57 -7.19 -4.48
CA GLY A 77 8.34 -6.93 -3.76
C GLY A 77 8.31 -5.54 -3.12
N LEU A 78 9.35 -5.19 -2.35
CA LEU A 78 9.49 -3.89 -1.69
C LEU A 78 9.49 -2.73 -2.68
N ARG A 79 10.27 -2.84 -3.77
CA ARG A 79 10.32 -1.79 -4.80
C ARG A 79 8.96 -1.51 -5.42
N VAL A 80 8.19 -2.57 -5.67
CA VAL A 80 6.85 -2.46 -6.26
C VAL A 80 5.87 -1.79 -5.29
N GLY A 81 5.76 -2.30 -4.05
CA GLY A 81 4.81 -1.77 -3.08
C GLY A 81 5.09 -0.31 -2.74
N ILE A 82 6.36 0.03 -2.54
CA ILE A 82 6.79 1.39 -2.21
C ILE A 82 6.61 2.34 -3.39
N ALA A 83 6.89 1.91 -4.63
CA ALA A 83 6.64 2.75 -5.80
C ALA A 83 5.14 3.08 -5.96
N ILE A 84 4.27 2.10 -5.75
CA ILE A 84 2.81 2.29 -5.80
C ILE A 84 2.35 3.21 -4.66
N ALA A 85 2.83 2.98 -3.43
CA ALA A 85 2.51 3.81 -2.28
C ALA A 85 2.93 5.28 -2.51
N ASN A 86 4.16 5.51 -2.97
CA ASN A 86 4.67 6.85 -3.31
C ASN A 86 3.83 7.52 -4.40
N MET A 87 3.52 6.80 -5.47
CA MET A 87 2.68 7.32 -6.56
C MET A 87 1.30 7.72 -6.05
N LEU A 88 0.63 6.84 -5.31
CA LEU A 88 -0.71 7.10 -4.78
C LEU A 88 -0.69 8.25 -3.75
N GLY A 89 0.29 8.30 -2.84
CA GLY A 89 0.35 9.36 -1.83
C GLY A 89 0.53 10.75 -2.45
N VAL A 90 1.35 10.84 -3.51
CA VAL A 90 1.50 12.08 -4.30
C VAL A 90 0.22 12.43 -5.07
N LEU A 91 -0.40 11.47 -5.76
CA LEU A 91 -1.61 11.71 -6.56
C LEU A 91 -2.81 12.11 -5.71
N LEU A 92 -2.93 11.55 -4.51
CA LEU A 92 -4.05 11.79 -3.59
C LEU A 92 -3.78 12.92 -2.61
N GLY A 93 -2.53 13.40 -2.50
CA GLY A 93 -2.15 14.41 -1.53
C GLY A 93 -2.30 13.94 -0.08
N VAL A 94 -2.03 12.67 0.18
CA VAL A 94 -2.15 12.04 1.51
C VAL A 94 -0.79 11.59 2.04
N PRO A 95 -0.58 11.57 3.38
CA PRO A 95 0.65 11.08 3.98
C PRO A 95 0.90 9.59 3.68
N ILE A 96 2.17 9.21 3.65
CA ILE A 96 2.62 7.81 3.52
C ILE A 96 3.49 7.48 4.73
N ASN A 97 3.18 6.41 5.47
CA ASN A 97 3.90 6.03 6.69
C ASN A 97 4.07 7.22 7.66
N ASP A 98 3.02 8.01 7.81
CA ASP A 98 2.96 9.25 8.62
C ASP A 98 3.97 10.34 8.23
N LEU A 99 4.63 10.21 7.08
CA LEU A 99 5.49 11.24 6.52
C LEU A 99 4.66 12.39 5.94
N PRO A 100 5.17 13.64 5.98
CA PRO A 100 4.53 14.77 5.32
C PRO A 100 4.26 14.51 3.83
N VAL A 101 3.12 15.02 3.34
CA VAL A 101 2.74 14.92 1.93
C VAL A 101 3.86 15.43 1.02
N GLY A 102 4.20 14.65 0.00
CA GLY A 102 5.27 14.95 -0.95
C GLY A 102 6.64 14.37 -0.56
N GLN A 103 6.79 13.82 0.65
CA GLN A 103 7.95 12.99 0.96
C GLN A 103 7.80 11.59 0.37
N ILE A 104 8.94 10.98 0.04
CA ILE A 104 8.99 9.64 -0.54
C ILE A 104 9.47 8.63 0.50
N VAL A 105 8.82 7.48 0.52
CA VAL A 105 9.28 6.32 1.29
C VAL A 105 10.33 5.58 0.48
N ILE A 106 11.38 5.10 1.15
CA ILE A 106 12.46 4.31 0.55
C ILE A 106 12.50 2.90 1.15
N PRO A 107 12.84 1.86 0.36
CA PRO A 107 12.98 0.50 0.86
C PRO A 107 14.14 0.38 1.86
N GLN A 108 13.90 -0.39 2.91
CA GLN A 108 14.89 -0.87 3.86
C GLN A 108 15.26 -2.30 3.48
N TYR A 109 16.46 -2.47 2.91
CA TYR A 109 16.98 -3.79 2.56
C TYR A 109 17.73 -4.41 3.73
N GLU A 110 17.66 -5.73 3.84
CA GLU A 110 18.43 -6.46 4.85
C GLU A 110 19.93 -6.33 4.54
N GLY A 111 20.67 -5.65 5.42
CA GLY A 111 22.12 -5.50 5.32
C GLY A 111 22.62 -4.67 4.13
N ASP A 112 22.03 -3.49 3.89
CA ASP A 112 22.59 -2.37 3.09
C ASP A 112 23.32 -2.75 1.78
N ARG A 113 22.84 -3.79 1.08
CA ARG A 113 23.31 -4.12 -0.27
C ARG A 113 22.53 -3.28 -1.28
N TYR A 114 22.97 -2.04 -1.45
CA TYR A 114 22.72 -1.34 -2.72
C TYR A 114 23.36 -2.19 -3.83
N PRO A 115 22.66 -2.57 -4.92
CA PRO A 115 23.35 -3.13 -6.07
C PRO A 115 24.24 -2.03 -6.64
N SER A 116 25.55 -2.23 -6.52
CA SER A 116 26.59 -1.46 -7.22
C SER A 116 26.32 -1.42 -8.72
#